data_AF-I2QH31-F1
#
_entry.id   AF-I2QH31-F1
#
_cell.length_a   1.000
_cell.length_b   1.000
_cell.length_c   1.000
_cell.angle_alpha   90.00
_cell.angle_beta   90.00
_cell.angle_gamma   90.00
#
_symmetry.space_group_name_H-M   'P 1'
#
loop_
_entity.id
_entity.type
_entity.pdbx_description
1 polymer ?
#
loop_
_entity_poly.entity_id
_entity_poly.type
_entity_poly.pdbx_seq_one_letter_code
_entity_poly.pdbx_strand_id
1 'polypeptide(L)'
;MTTSDTVVPEPSPEQAALFARVRRMMLIAGLTTALAICAVLIAVGYRLFKSEGRAPEPAGDVTATLPKGARIVSTGVAGDRLVITLDVGGVTEIRTFDAHTLRPAGKLKFANEP
;
A
#
# COMPACT_ATOMS: atom_id res chain seq x y z
N MET A 1 -5.72 -54.09 -35.01
CA MET A 1 -5.35 -53.20 -33.91
C MET A 1 -3.94 -53.57 -33.50
N THR A 2 -2.92 -52.93 -34.09
CA THR A 2 -1.51 -53.13 -33.77
C THR A 2 -0.98 -51.79 -33.29
N THR A 3 -0.69 -51.70 -32.00
CA THR A 3 -0.06 -50.55 -31.36
C THR A 3 1.32 -50.35 -31.96
N SER A 4 1.53 -49.26 -32.71
CA SER A 4 2.84 -48.85 -33.18
C SER A 4 3.66 -48.36 -31.98
N ASP A 5 4.65 -49.15 -31.58
CA ASP A 5 5.70 -48.73 -30.66
C ASP A 5 6.43 -47.54 -31.30
N THR A 6 6.18 -46.35 -30.75
CA THR A 6 6.85 -45.13 -31.21
C THR A 6 8.22 -45.11 -30.53
N VAL A 7 9.21 -45.74 -31.15
CA VAL A 7 10.61 -45.66 -30.74
C VAL A 7 11.04 -44.21 -30.89
N VAL A 8 11.15 -43.50 -29.76
CA VAL A 8 11.75 -42.17 -29.72
C VAL A 8 13.23 -42.34 -30.06
N PRO A 9 13.73 -41.80 -31.19
CA PRO A 9 15.14 -41.91 -31.51
C PRO A 9 15.96 -41.29 -30.39
N GLU A 10 17.00 -41.98 -29.90
CA GLU A 10 17.90 -41.38 -28.92
C GLU A 10 18.47 -40.08 -29.49
N PRO A 11 18.43 -38.98 -28.71
CA PRO A 11 18.92 -37.70 -29.18
C PRO A 11 20.42 -37.81 -29.46
N SER A 12 20.84 -37.35 -30.63
CA SER A 12 22.26 -37.21 -30.93
C SER A 12 22.95 -36.33 -29.86
N PRO A 13 24.26 -36.52 -29.60
CA PRO A 13 24.98 -35.76 -28.58
C PRO A 13 24.84 -34.22 -28.73
N GLU A 14 24.74 -33.75 -29.97
CA GLU A 14 24.50 -32.34 -30.28
C GLU A 14 23.11 -31.85 -29.82
N GLN A 15 22.07 -32.67 -30.00
CA GLN A 15 20.72 -32.35 -29.53
C GLN A 15 20.66 -32.31 -27.99
N ALA A 16 21.33 -33.25 -27.31
CA ALA A 16 21.36 -33.28 -25.84
C ALA A 16 22.02 -32.01 -25.24
N ALA A 17 23.10 -31.52 -25.86
CA ALA A 17 23.77 -30.28 -25.45
C ALA A 17 22.87 -29.04 -25.64
N LEU A 18 22.10 -29.00 -26.73
CA LEU A 18 21.14 -27.93 -26.99
C LEU A 18 20.02 -27.92 -25.94
N PHE A 19 19.44 -29.07 -25.60
CA PHE A 19 18.41 -29.17 -24.56
C PHE A 19 18.92 -28.72 -23.19
N ALA A 20 20.15 -29.09 -22.81
CA ALA A 20 20.76 -28.66 -21.56
C ALA A 20 20.94 -27.14 -21.50
N ARG A 21 21.37 -26.52 -22.61
CA ARG A 21 21.51 -25.06 -22.71
C ARG A 21 20.16 -24.35 -22.63
N VAL A 22 19.17 -24.81 -23.38
CA VAL A 22 17.81 -24.23 -23.36
C VAL A 22 17.21 -24.34 -21.96
N ARG A 23 17.35 -25.49 -21.31
CA ARG A 23 16.88 -25.68 -19.93
C ARG A 23 17.54 -24.71 -18.96
N ARG A 24 18.85 -24.47 -19.08
CA ARG A 24 19.57 -23.48 -18.26
C ARG A 24 19.07 -22.05 -18.53
N MET A 25 18.86 -21.69 -19.79
CA MET A 25 18.32 -20.36 -20.14
C MET A 25 16.88 -20.18 -19.62
N MET A 26 16.02 -21.20 -19.74
CA MET A 26 14.67 -21.17 -19.16
C MET A 26 14.69 -21.02 -17.64
N LEU A 27 15.64 -21.67 -16.96
CA LEU A 27 15.79 -21.57 -15.50
C LEU A 27 16.15 -20.13 -15.08
N ILE A 28 17.05 -19.48 -15.81
CA ILE A 28 17.45 -18.09 -15.55
C ILE A 28 16.28 -17.13 -15.82
N ALA A 29 15.56 -17.32 -16.93
CA ALA A 29 14.39 -16.51 -17.26
C ALA A 29 13.27 -16.68 -16.22
N GLY A 30 13.03 -17.90 -15.76
CA GLY A 30 12.06 -18.17 -14.70
C GLY A 30 12.46 -17.53 -13.37
N LEU A 31 13.73 -17.66 -12.97
CA LEU A 31 14.23 -17.10 -11.71
C LEU A 31 14.14 -15.57 -11.69
N THR A 32 14.53 -14.92 -12.79
CA THR A 32 14.45 -13.45 -12.90
C THR A 32 13.01 -12.95 -12.88
N THR A 33 12.10 -13.66 -13.54
CA THR A 33 10.66 -13.35 -13.51
C THR A 33 10.10 -13.50 -12.09
N ALA A 34 10.43 -14.59 -11.39
CA ALA A 34 9.99 -14.81 -10.01
C ALA A 34 10.51 -13.71 -9.07
N LEU A 35 11.78 -13.31 -9.21
CA LEU A 35 12.36 -12.21 -8.43
C LEU A 35 11.63 -10.88 -8.67
N ALA A 36 11.30 -10.57 -9.93
CA ALA A 36 10.54 -9.37 -10.27
C ALA A 36 9.15 -9.37 -9.62
N ILE A 37 8.43 -10.50 -9.68
CA ILE A 37 7.12 -10.65 -9.06
C ILE A 37 7.23 -10.48 -7.53
N CYS A 38 8.20 -11.15 -6.88
CA CYS A 38 8.44 -11.02 -5.44
C CYS A 38 8.70 -9.56 -5.03
N ALA A 39 9.52 -8.83 -5.78
CA ALA A 39 9.81 -7.42 -5.50
C ALA A 39 8.53 -6.56 -5.57
N VAL A 40 7.69 -6.77 -6.58
CA VAL A 40 6.41 -6.05 -6.71
C VAL A 40 5.46 -6.38 -5.56
N LEU A 41 5.32 -7.66 -5.20
CA LEU A 41 4.46 -8.07 -4.08
C LEU A 41 4.93 -7.47 -2.75
N ILE A 42 6.24 -7.43 -2.51
CA ILE A 42 6.81 -6.79 -1.31
C ILE A 42 6.52 -5.29 -1.32
N ALA A 43 6.71 -4.60 -2.45
CA ALA A 43 6.46 -3.17 -2.56
C ALA A 43 4.97 -2.82 -2.34
N VAL A 44 4.07 -3.59 -2.95
CA VAL A 44 2.61 -3.43 -2.77
C VAL A 44 2.22 -3.76 -1.34
N GLY A 45 2.70 -4.87 -0.78
CA GLY A 45 2.45 -5.24 0.61
C GLY A 45 2.91 -4.15 1.56
N TYR A 46 4.16 -3.71 1.45
CA TYR A 46 4.69 -2.62 2.27
C TYR A 46 3.86 -1.34 2.13
N ARG A 47 3.48 -0.98 0.91
CA ARG A 47 2.61 0.19 0.66
C ARG A 47 1.27 0.01 1.35
N LEU A 48 0.58 -1.11 1.19
CA LEU A 48 -0.71 -1.34 1.85
C LEU A 48 -0.57 -1.30 3.37
N PHE A 49 0.38 -2.03 3.96
CA PHE A 49 0.57 -2.05 5.42
C PHE A 49 0.99 -0.69 6.01
N LYS A 50 1.73 0.12 5.25
CA LYS A 50 2.17 1.45 5.72
C LYS A 50 1.17 2.56 5.42
N SER A 51 0.42 2.45 4.32
CA SER A 51 -0.56 3.47 3.91
C SER A 51 -1.92 3.23 4.57
N GLU A 52 -2.27 1.97 4.85
CA GLU A 52 -3.56 1.53 5.40
C GLU A 52 -3.37 0.89 6.78
N GLY A 53 -2.74 1.61 7.72
CA GLY A 53 -2.77 1.20 9.11
C GLY A 53 -4.22 1.05 9.59
N ARG A 54 -4.71 -0.20 9.59
CA ARG A 54 -6.08 -0.69 9.83
C ARG A 54 -7.05 -0.58 8.65
N ALA A 55 -7.67 -1.73 8.32
CA ALA A 55 -8.94 -1.79 7.61
C ALA A 55 -9.92 -0.76 8.20
N PRO A 56 -10.73 -0.08 7.38
CA PRO A 56 -11.71 0.90 7.86
C PRO A 56 -12.66 0.18 8.81
N GLU A 57 -12.49 0.43 10.11
CA GLU A 57 -13.50 0.11 11.10
C GLU A 57 -14.76 0.89 10.70
N PRO A 58 -15.95 0.27 10.61
CA PRO A 58 -17.16 0.98 10.24
C PRO A 58 -17.31 2.19 11.16
N ALA A 59 -17.23 3.38 10.59
CA ALA A 59 -17.32 4.62 11.34
C ALA A 59 -18.75 4.73 11.89
N GLY A 60 -18.91 4.36 13.16
CA GLY A 60 -20.10 4.75 13.93
C GLY A 60 -20.11 6.27 14.13
N ASP A 61 -21.20 6.81 14.69
CA ASP A 61 -21.29 8.23 15.00
C ASP A 61 -20.16 8.66 15.95
N VAL A 62 -19.23 9.48 15.45
CA VAL A 62 -18.12 10.02 16.25
C VAL A 62 -18.46 11.42 16.74
N THR A 63 -18.64 11.57 18.05
CA THR A 63 -18.75 12.88 18.69
C THR A 63 -17.39 13.33 19.21
N ALA A 64 -16.77 14.31 18.56
CA ALA A 64 -15.55 14.94 19.04
C ALA A 64 -15.86 16.17 19.89
N THR A 65 -15.29 16.26 21.09
CA THR A 65 -15.48 17.41 21.97
C THR A 65 -14.60 18.59 21.55
N LEU A 66 -15.23 19.75 21.46
CA LEU A 66 -14.54 21.02 21.26
C LEU A 66 -14.15 21.64 22.62
N PRO A 67 -13.02 22.37 22.68
CA PRO A 67 -12.72 23.19 23.85
C PRO A 67 -13.86 24.17 24.12
N LYS A 68 -14.07 24.52 25.40
CA LYS A 68 -15.10 25.50 25.77
C LYS A 68 -14.87 26.83 25.04
N GLY A 69 -15.93 27.36 24.45
CA GLY A 69 -15.88 28.60 23.67
C GLY A 69 -15.18 28.49 22.32
N ALA A 70 -14.76 27.30 21.91
CA ALA A 70 -14.16 27.12 20.59
C ALA A 70 -15.21 27.15 19.48
N ARG A 71 -14.85 27.75 18.36
CA ARG A 71 -15.67 27.80 17.15
C ARG A 71 -14.92 27.17 15.99
N ILE A 72 -15.61 26.36 15.19
CA ILE A 72 -15.08 25.93 13.89
C ILE A 72 -15.17 27.11 12.93
N VAL A 73 -14.02 27.56 12.42
CA VAL A 73 -13.93 28.70 11.49
C VAL A 73 -13.64 28.26 10.07
N SER A 74 -13.05 27.08 9.87
CA SER A 74 -12.83 26.50 8.55
C SER A 74 -12.76 24.98 8.61
N THR A 75 -13.17 24.34 7.52
CA THR A 75 -13.01 22.90 7.28
C THR A 75 -12.42 22.68 5.90
N GLY A 76 -11.57 21.67 5.77
CA GLY A 76 -10.96 21.30 4.49
C GLY A 76 -10.56 19.84 4.46
N VAL A 77 -10.31 19.32 3.26
CA VAL A 77 -9.80 17.96 3.04
C VAL A 77 -8.48 18.05 2.30
N ALA A 78 -7.47 17.32 2.77
CA ALA A 78 -6.14 17.25 2.18
C ALA A 78 -5.71 15.78 2.04
N GLY A 79 -6.00 15.18 0.89
CA GLY A 79 -5.88 13.72 0.70
C GLY A 79 -6.83 12.98 1.65
N ASP A 80 -6.31 12.03 2.41
CA ASP A 80 -7.10 11.21 3.36
C ASP A 80 -7.22 11.87 4.75
N ARG A 81 -7.04 13.19 4.81
CA ARG A 81 -7.09 13.97 6.06
C ARG A 81 -8.19 15.01 6.01
N LEU A 82 -9.04 14.99 7.02
CA LEU A 82 -9.98 16.07 7.35
C LEU A 82 -9.28 17.08 8.25
N VAL A 83 -9.22 18.33 7.84
CA VAL A 83 -8.58 19.44 8.56
C VAL A 83 -9.66 20.39 9.08
N ILE A 84 -9.67 20.62 10.39
CA ILE A 84 -10.61 21.50 11.07
C ILE A 84 -9.81 22.64 11.72
N THR A 85 -10.08 23.86 11.30
CA THR A 85 -9.53 25.07 11.90
C THR A 85 -10.50 25.58 12.96
N LEU A 86 -9.99 25.70 14.18
CA LEU A 86 -10.69 26.18 15.36
C LEU A 86 -10.15 27.55 15.74
N ASP A 87 -11.06 28.45 16.09
CA ASP A 87 -10.77 29.60 16.93
C ASP A 87 -11.07 29.21 18.38
N VAL A 88 -10.05 29.27 19.24
CA VAL A 88 -10.15 28.99 20.67
C VAL A 88 -9.78 30.25 21.45
N GLY A 89 -10.75 31.13 21.66
CA GLY A 89 -10.54 32.37 22.42
C GLY A 89 -9.55 33.33 21.75
N GLY A 90 -9.59 33.44 20.42
CA GLY A 90 -8.70 34.28 19.62
C GLY A 90 -7.41 33.57 19.15
N VAL A 91 -7.17 32.34 19.60
CA VAL A 91 -6.02 31.53 19.18
C VAL A 91 -6.44 30.53 18.12
N THR A 92 -5.71 30.51 17.00
CA THR A 92 -5.92 29.52 15.94
C THR A 92 -5.35 28.15 16.35
N GLU A 93 -6.19 27.13 16.30
CA GLU A 93 -5.83 25.73 16.50
C GLU A 93 -6.28 24.91 15.29
N ILE A 94 -5.39 24.12 14.70
CA ILE A 94 -5.73 23.20 13.60
C ILE A 94 -5.75 21.78 14.16
N ARG A 95 -6.85 21.06 13.93
CA ARG A 95 -6.97 19.64 14.22
C ARG A 95 -7.11 18.86 12.93
N THR A 96 -6.34 17.80 12.81
CA THR A 96 -6.38 16.90 11.67
C THR A 96 -6.97 15.57 12.11
N PHE A 97 -7.87 15.03 11.32
CA PHE A 97 -8.50 13.73 11.50
C PHE A 97 -8.26 12.88 10.26
N ASP A 98 -8.26 11.57 10.44
CA ASP A 98 -8.35 10.62 9.35
C ASP A 98 -9.75 10.69 8.71
N ALA A 99 -9.83 10.83 7.38
CA ALA A 99 -11.10 11.05 6.69
C ALA A 99 -12.02 9.82 6.71
N HIS A 100 -11.46 8.61 6.84
CA HIS A 100 -12.22 7.36 6.80
C HIS A 100 -12.63 6.87 8.18
N THR A 101 -11.75 7.04 9.17
CA THR A 101 -11.98 6.55 10.54
C THR A 101 -12.40 7.63 11.52
N LEU A 102 -12.33 8.90 11.13
CA LEU A 102 -12.54 10.08 11.98
C LEU A 102 -11.65 10.13 13.23
N ARG A 103 -10.59 9.32 13.27
CA ARG A 103 -9.63 9.29 14.38
C ARG A 103 -8.76 10.55 14.36
N PRO A 104 -8.47 11.17 15.51
CA PRO A 104 -7.54 12.30 15.58
C PRO A 104 -6.16 11.89 15.06
N ALA A 105 -5.65 12.61 14.08
CA ALA A 105 -4.34 12.40 13.47
C ALA A 105 -3.29 13.40 13.97
N GLY A 106 -3.70 14.61 14.33
CA GLY A 106 -2.76 15.64 14.78
C GLY A 106 -3.43 16.91 15.29
N LYS A 107 -2.64 17.74 15.96
CA LYS A 107 -3.05 19.03 16.49
C LYS A 107 -1.88 20.01 16.38
N LEU A 108 -2.15 21.18 15.79
CA LEU A 108 -1.23 22.29 15.67
C LEU A 108 -1.81 23.51 16.37
N LYS A 109 -1.00 24.18 17.18
CA LYS A 109 -1.34 25.46 17.82
C LYS A 109 -0.32 26.50 17.39
N PHE A 110 -0.78 27.73 17.22
CA PHE A 110 0.08 28.88 16.97
C PHE A 110 0.22 29.69 18.26
N ALA A 111 1.44 30.18 18.52
CA ALA A 111 1.73 31.14 19.58
C ALA A 111 2.18 32.44 18.92
N ASN A 112 1.80 33.58 19.52
CA ASN A 112 2.28 34.88 19.08
C ASN A 112 3.72 35.09 19.59
N GLU A 113 4.52 35.81 18.81
CA GLU A 113 5.85 36.25 19.22
C GLU A 113 5.71 37.24 20.42
N PRO A 114 6.62 37.19 21.42
CA PRO A 114 6.53 38.00 22.63
C PRO A 114 6.66 39.51 22.40
#